data_AF-A0A2V6P2Q3-F1
#
_entry.id   AF-A0A2V6P2Q3-F1
#
_cell.length_a   1.000
_cell.length_b   1.000
_cell.length_c   1.000
_cell.angle_alpha   90.00
_cell.angle_beta   90.00
_cell.angle_gamma   90.00
#
_symmetry.space_group_name_H-M   'P 1'
#
loop_
_entity.id
_entity.type
_entity.pdbx_description
1 polymer ?
#
loop_
_entity_poly.entity_id
_entity_poly.type
_entity_poly.pdbx_seq_one_letter_code
_entity_poly.pdbx_strand_id
1 'polypeptide(L)'
;MALPLALLVLLVISVMGFALIGVGRTELTVATSCRAYNAAFYAADAGLQKGLVGLRDLFTTTATPSQTQLDGIAPPTLSDPKLKFAAFSIKPGAAPYRTTFTTGQYKGLYGFVTDYQITSQVTGDGGTQATLTQTVRYTSIPLFQFGVFYGKGVDLEIYPGAKPMIFNGRIHSNSDIYMKGSNASSLQVDSAITSAGRIYRDSKSEPGARQADPQIKDANGIYHALNFDHDWQPGFTTKWA
;
A
#
# COMPACT_ATOMS: atom_id res chain seq x y z
N MET A 1 34.72 -66.87 -29.27
CA MET A 1 34.34 -65.45 -29.51
C MET A 1 33.32 -64.89 -28.50
N ALA A 2 32.70 -65.69 -27.62
CA ALA A 2 31.68 -65.21 -26.68
C ALA A 2 32.24 -64.43 -25.47
N LEU A 3 33.42 -64.81 -24.96
CA LEU A 3 34.00 -64.24 -23.73
C LEU A 3 34.46 -62.76 -23.88
N PRO A 4 35.14 -62.35 -24.98
CA PRO A 4 35.49 -60.95 -25.21
C PRO A 4 34.26 -60.04 -25.37
N LEU A 5 33.20 -60.53 -26.03
CA LEU A 5 31.96 -59.78 -26.23
C LEU A 5 31.21 -59.57 -24.91
N ALA A 6 31.14 -60.60 -24.07
CA ALA A 6 30.54 -60.50 -22.74
C ALA A 6 31.27 -59.48 -21.85
N LEU A 7 32.61 -59.48 -21.87
CA LEU A 7 33.43 -58.50 -21.14
C LEU A 7 33.19 -57.06 -21.65
N LEU A 8 33.07 -56.88 -22.96
CA LEU A 8 32.82 -55.56 -23.56
C LEU A 8 31.43 -55.03 -23.19
N VAL A 9 30.41 -55.88 -23.17
CA VAL A 9 29.06 -55.51 -22.72
C VAL A 9 29.05 -55.15 -21.23
N LEU A 10 29.73 -55.92 -20.38
CA LEU A 10 29.82 -55.67 -18.94
C LEU A 10 30.54 -54.35 -18.62
N LEU A 11 31.58 -54.01 -19.40
CA LEU A 11 32.27 -52.73 -19.32
C LEU A 11 31.31 -51.56 -19.63
N VAL A 12 30.54 -51.65 -20.73
CA VAL A 12 29.59 -50.60 -21.13
C VAL A 12 28.51 -50.42 -20.06
N ILE A 13 27.95 -51.52 -19.53
CA ILE A 13 26.94 -51.45 -18.45
C ILE A 13 27.53 -50.83 -17.18
N SER A 14 28.78 -51.15 -16.84
CA SER A 14 29.44 -50.59 -15.65
C SER A 14 29.67 -49.08 -15.79
N VAL A 15 30.18 -48.63 -16.96
CA VAL A 15 30.37 -47.20 -17.25
C VAL A 15 29.04 -46.45 -17.20
N MET A 16 27.99 -47.02 -17.78
CA MET A 16 26.64 -46.44 -17.73
C MET A 16 26.08 -46.40 -16.31
N GLY A 17 26.32 -47.44 -15.51
CA GLY A 17 25.95 -47.48 -14.09
C GLY A 17 26.63 -46.39 -13.27
N PHE A 18 27.92 -46.16 -13.48
CA PHE A 18 28.65 -45.05 -12.83
C PHE A 18 28.13 -43.68 -13.26
N ALA A 19 27.82 -43.50 -14.55
CA ALA A 19 27.24 -42.27 -15.05
C ALA A 19 25.88 -41.97 -14.41
N LEU A 20 24.99 -42.96 -14.29
CA LEU A 20 23.67 -42.82 -13.66
C LEU A 20 23.78 -42.46 -12.17
N ILE A 21 24.72 -43.05 -11.43
CA ILE A 21 24.99 -42.70 -10.03
C ILE A 21 25.45 -41.24 -9.93
N GLY A 22 26.30 -40.78 -10.86
CA GLY A 22 26.75 -39.38 -10.93
C GLY A 22 25.59 -38.40 -11.15
N VAL A 23 24.68 -38.71 -12.07
CA VAL A 23 23.49 -37.89 -12.34
C VAL A 23 22.58 -37.87 -11.11
N GLY A 24 22.29 -39.02 -10.49
CA GLY A 24 21.43 -39.09 -9.31
C GLY A 24 21.97 -38.30 -8.11
N ARG A 25 23.29 -38.28 -7.90
CA ARG A 25 23.92 -37.45 -6.84
C ARG A 25 23.80 -35.95 -7.14
N THR A 26 23.93 -35.58 -8.41
CA THR A 26 23.76 -34.19 -8.85
C THR A 26 22.32 -33.73 -8.65
N GLU A 27 21.34 -34.52 -9.07
CA GLU A 27 19.92 -34.22 -8.89
C GLU A 27 19.54 -34.08 -7.41
N LEU A 28 20.04 -34.96 -6.54
CA LEU A 28 19.79 -34.85 -5.10
C LEU A 28 20.38 -33.56 -4.51
N THR A 29 21.58 -33.16 -4.94
CA THR A 29 22.23 -31.93 -4.49
C THR A 29 21.45 -30.70 -4.97
N VAL A 30 20.98 -30.71 -6.21
CA VAL A 30 20.14 -29.64 -6.77
C VAL A 30 18.80 -29.57 -6.05
N ALA A 31 18.14 -30.70 -5.80
CA ALA A 31 16.85 -30.76 -5.11
C ALA A 31 16.95 -30.26 -3.67
N THR A 32 18.00 -30.66 -2.94
CA THR A 32 18.24 -30.20 -1.57
C THR A 32 18.59 -28.71 -1.51
N SER A 33 19.42 -28.22 -2.43
CA SER A 33 19.73 -26.79 -2.57
C SER A 33 18.48 -25.96 -2.92
N CYS A 34 17.65 -26.43 -3.86
CA CYS A 34 16.39 -25.78 -4.21
C CYS A 34 15.43 -25.70 -3.00
N ARG A 35 15.31 -26.78 -2.24
CA ARG A 35 14.49 -26.79 -1.02
C ARG A 35 15.02 -25.81 0.04
N ALA A 36 16.34 -25.79 0.27
CA ALA A 36 16.97 -24.88 1.22
C ALA A 36 16.83 -23.42 0.78
N TYR A 37 16.98 -23.13 -0.52
CA TYR A 37 16.75 -21.81 -1.09
C TYR A 37 15.31 -21.34 -0.88
N ASN A 38 14.30 -22.18 -1.17
CA ASN A 38 12.91 -21.83 -0.97
C ASN A 38 12.61 -21.52 0.51
N ALA A 39 13.18 -22.29 1.44
CA ALA A 39 13.07 -22.02 2.87
C ALA A 39 13.70 -20.66 3.26
N ALA A 40 14.90 -20.37 2.75
CA ALA A 40 15.56 -19.08 2.95
C ALA A 40 14.75 -17.91 2.35
N PHE A 41 14.13 -18.11 1.18
CA PHE A 41 13.27 -17.13 0.52
C PHE A 41 12.07 -16.77 1.39
N TYR A 42 11.33 -17.74 1.92
CA TYR A 42 10.18 -17.47 2.78
C TYR A 42 10.58 -16.87 4.13
N ALA A 43 11.75 -17.22 4.67
CA ALA A 43 12.28 -16.57 5.86
C ALA A 43 12.71 -15.11 5.60
N ALA A 44 13.28 -14.82 4.43
CA ALA A 44 13.54 -13.44 3.99
C ALA A 44 12.21 -12.67 3.81
N ASP A 45 11.19 -13.35 3.26
CA ASP A 45 9.75 -13.09 3.29
C ASP A 45 9.28 -12.46 4.60
N ALA A 46 9.34 -13.29 5.64
CA ALA A 46 8.96 -12.95 7.00
C ALA A 46 9.74 -11.74 7.54
N GLY A 47 11.03 -11.62 7.20
CA GLY A 47 11.83 -10.44 7.54
C GLY A 47 11.26 -9.17 6.92
N LEU A 48 10.95 -9.16 5.62
CA LEU A 48 10.34 -8.00 4.96
C LEU A 48 9.02 -7.60 5.61
N GLN A 49 8.13 -8.57 5.85
CA GLN A 49 6.84 -8.31 6.48
C GLN A 49 6.99 -7.76 7.91
N LYS A 50 7.94 -8.30 8.68
CA LYS A 50 8.26 -7.77 10.02
C LYS A 50 8.77 -6.33 9.95
N GLY A 51 9.64 -6.03 8.98
CA GLY A 51 10.13 -4.68 8.74
C GLY A 51 9.01 -3.70 8.37
N LEU A 52 8.08 -4.11 7.52
CA LEU A 52 6.91 -3.31 7.13
C LEU A 52 6.01 -3.01 8.33
N VAL A 53 5.70 -4.02 9.15
CA VAL A 53 4.91 -3.85 10.37
C VAL A 53 5.63 -2.94 11.35
N GLY A 54 6.93 -3.14 11.58
CA GLY A 54 7.73 -2.29 12.46
C GLY A 54 7.76 -0.84 12.01
N LEU A 55 7.91 -0.59 10.71
CA LEU A 55 7.82 0.77 10.14
C LEU A 55 6.44 1.39 10.38
N ARG A 56 5.36 0.65 10.09
CA ARG A 56 3.99 1.12 10.31
C ARG A 56 3.77 1.54 11.75
N ASP A 57 4.20 0.69 12.70
CA ASP A 57 4.03 0.96 14.12
C ASP A 57 4.85 2.19 14.55
N LEU A 58 6.09 2.32 14.05
CA LEU A 58 6.95 3.48 14.31
C LEU A 58 6.36 4.81 13.81
N PHE A 59 5.73 4.81 12.64
CA PHE A 59 5.08 6.01 12.08
C PHE A 59 3.84 6.46 12.86
N THR A 60 3.29 5.65 13.76
CA THR A 60 2.19 6.10 14.64
C THR A 60 2.66 7.10 15.69
N THR A 61 3.95 7.06 16.06
CA THR A 61 4.53 7.91 17.11
C THR A 61 5.61 8.85 16.61
N THR A 62 6.21 8.57 15.44
CA THR A 62 7.36 9.33 14.94
C THR A 62 7.25 9.55 13.43
N ALA A 63 6.97 10.79 13.03
CA ALA A 63 6.80 11.16 11.62
C ALA A 63 8.11 11.12 10.81
N THR A 64 9.25 11.34 11.48
CA THR A 64 10.59 11.34 10.85
C THR A 64 11.55 10.50 11.70
N PRO A 65 11.52 9.16 11.55
CA PRO A 65 12.40 8.28 12.32
C PRO A 65 13.89 8.53 12.05
N SER A 66 14.71 8.51 13.11
CA SER A 66 16.16 8.47 12.98
C SER A 66 16.65 7.07 12.58
N GLN A 67 17.87 6.96 12.05
CA GLN A 67 18.44 5.65 11.70
C GLN A 67 18.50 4.71 12.93
N THR A 68 18.79 5.22 14.12
CA THR A 68 18.79 4.43 15.35
C THR A 68 17.41 3.83 15.67
N GLN A 69 16.33 4.56 15.41
CA GLN A 69 14.97 4.05 15.61
C GLN A 69 14.62 2.96 14.58
N LEU A 70 15.08 3.12 13.34
CA LEU A 70 14.92 2.12 12.29
C LEU A 70 15.71 0.84 12.59
N ASP A 71 16.94 0.97 13.07
CA ASP A 71 17.81 -0.14 13.47
C ASP A 71 17.26 -0.88 14.70
N GLY A 72 16.42 -0.24 15.50
CA GLY A 72 15.70 -0.86 16.61
C GLY A 72 14.62 -1.86 16.18
N ILE A 73 14.19 -1.84 14.92
CA ILE A 73 13.27 -2.85 14.38
C ILE A 73 14.08 -4.12 14.11
N ALA A 74 13.89 -5.15 14.93
CA ALA A 74 14.58 -6.44 14.78
C ALA A 74 13.86 -7.38 13.79
N PRO A 75 14.59 -8.25 13.07
CA PRO A 75 13.99 -9.31 12.28
C PRO A 75 13.22 -10.30 13.17
N PRO A 76 12.28 -11.09 12.62
CA PRO A 76 11.57 -12.11 13.39
C PRO A 76 12.52 -13.23 13.83
N THR A 77 12.20 -13.93 14.92
CA THR A 77 12.92 -15.15 15.28
C THR A 77 12.54 -16.27 14.33
N LEU A 78 13.53 -16.97 13.76
CA LEU A 78 13.32 -18.15 12.93
C LEU A 78 13.35 -19.40 13.81
N SER A 79 12.34 -20.27 13.66
CA SER A 79 12.25 -21.51 14.43
C SER A 79 13.15 -22.62 13.89
N ASP A 80 13.49 -22.57 12.60
CA ASP A 80 14.42 -23.52 11.99
C ASP A 80 15.87 -23.06 12.26
N PRO A 81 16.68 -23.84 13.01
CA PRO A 81 18.06 -23.47 13.33
C PRO A 81 19.00 -23.39 12.12
N LYS A 82 18.57 -23.94 10.97
CA LYS A 82 19.30 -23.90 9.69
C LYS A 82 19.19 -22.56 8.99
N LEU A 83 18.19 -21.75 9.36
CA LEU A 83 17.92 -20.46 8.75
C LEU A 83 18.46 -19.35 9.66
N LYS A 84 19.22 -18.42 9.09
CA LYS A 84 19.80 -17.30 9.83
C LYS A 84 19.72 -16.02 9.02
N PHE A 85 19.32 -14.93 9.66
CA PHE A 85 19.45 -13.60 9.06
C PHE A 85 20.94 -13.25 8.93
N ALA A 86 21.43 -13.14 7.71
CA ALA A 86 22.78 -12.63 7.42
C ALA A 86 22.79 -11.10 7.35
N ALA A 87 21.69 -10.49 6.91
CA ALA A 87 21.49 -9.05 6.99
C ALA A 87 20.01 -8.73 7.17
N PHE A 88 19.71 -7.75 8.00
CA PHE A 88 18.40 -7.13 8.12
C PHE A 88 18.61 -5.63 8.32
N SER A 89 18.02 -4.80 7.48
CA SER A 89 18.16 -3.35 7.63
C SER A 89 16.97 -2.60 7.03
N ILE A 90 16.70 -1.45 7.61
CA ILE A 90 15.71 -0.50 7.11
C ILE A 90 16.42 0.84 6.98
N LYS A 91 16.45 1.38 5.76
CA LYS A 91 17.16 2.63 5.46
C LYS A 91 16.24 3.63 4.79
N PRO A 92 16.26 4.90 5.21
CA PRO A 92 15.60 5.95 4.45
C PRO A 92 16.33 6.13 3.11
N GLY A 93 15.58 6.49 2.08
CA GLY A 93 16.11 6.91 0.80
C GLY A 93 16.72 8.30 0.87
N ALA A 94 16.84 8.95 -0.28
CA ALA A 94 17.26 10.34 -0.37
C ALA A 94 16.32 11.29 0.42
N ALA A 95 16.73 12.55 0.51
CA ALA A 95 15.93 13.58 1.17
C ALA A 95 14.46 13.58 0.67
N PRO A 96 13.48 13.87 1.54
CA PRO A 96 12.08 13.89 1.17
C PRO A 96 11.82 14.78 -0.05
N TYR A 97 11.02 14.30 -1.01
CA TYR A 97 10.71 15.03 -2.22
C TYR A 97 9.22 15.34 -2.31
N ARG A 98 8.89 16.49 -2.89
CA ARG A 98 7.50 16.89 -3.14
C ARG A 98 7.01 16.26 -4.44
N THR A 99 5.79 15.72 -4.42
CA THR A 99 5.12 15.23 -5.63
C THR A 99 3.61 15.48 -5.57
N THR A 100 2.97 15.52 -6.73
CA THR A 100 1.51 15.53 -6.86
C THR A 100 1.06 14.16 -7.34
N PHE A 101 0.15 13.53 -6.61
CA PHE A 101 -0.31 12.18 -6.94
C PHE A 101 -1.22 12.21 -8.17
N THR A 102 -0.93 11.37 -9.15
CA THR A 102 -1.72 11.27 -10.39
C THR A 102 -2.79 10.17 -10.32
N THR A 103 -2.64 9.23 -9.39
CA THR A 103 -3.49 8.04 -9.23
C THR A 103 -3.71 7.71 -7.74
N GLY A 104 -4.57 6.73 -7.47
CA GLY A 104 -4.87 6.26 -6.13
C GLY A 104 -5.75 7.21 -5.30
N GLN A 105 -5.86 6.93 -4.00
CA GLN A 105 -6.73 7.65 -3.07
C GLN A 105 -6.34 9.13 -2.85
N TYR A 106 -5.09 9.49 -3.12
CA TYR A 106 -4.57 10.85 -2.92
C TYR A 106 -4.44 11.65 -4.22
N LYS A 107 -5.05 11.17 -5.33
CA LYS A 107 -4.98 11.82 -6.64
C LYS A 107 -5.32 13.31 -6.55
N GLY A 108 -4.49 14.15 -7.17
CA GLY A 108 -4.63 15.61 -7.20
C GLY A 108 -4.07 16.32 -5.97
N LEU A 109 -3.80 15.61 -4.87
CA LEU A 109 -3.12 16.17 -3.70
C LEU A 109 -1.61 16.21 -3.96
N TYR A 110 -0.95 17.21 -3.38
CA TYR A 110 0.51 17.18 -3.27
C TYR A 110 0.91 16.69 -1.88
N GLY A 111 2.05 16.02 -1.81
CA GLY A 111 2.62 15.52 -0.56
C GLY A 111 4.14 15.50 -0.62
N PHE A 112 4.73 15.29 0.56
CA PHE A 112 6.16 15.02 0.72
C PHE A 112 6.33 13.52 0.93
N VAL A 113 7.17 12.90 0.11
CA VAL A 113 7.40 11.46 0.08
C VAL A 113 8.81 11.15 0.57
N THR A 114 8.91 10.15 1.43
CA THR A 114 10.17 9.55 1.85
C THR A 114 10.09 8.06 1.55
N ASP A 115 11.04 7.57 0.77
CA ASP A 115 11.16 6.16 0.45
C ASP A 115 11.94 5.47 1.59
N TYR A 116 11.50 4.30 2.03
CA TYR A 116 12.22 3.46 3.00
C TYR A 116 12.47 2.10 2.38
N GLN A 117 13.73 1.69 2.32
CA GLN A 117 14.14 0.40 1.77
C GLN A 117 14.35 -0.59 2.92
N ILE A 118 13.59 -1.68 2.89
CA ILE A 118 13.74 -2.82 3.78
C ILE A 118 14.55 -3.86 3.02
N THR A 119 15.64 -4.33 3.61
CA THR A 119 16.47 -5.42 3.07
C THR A 119 16.48 -6.56 4.06
N SER A 120 16.14 -7.75 3.60
CA SER A 120 16.07 -8.98 4.38
C SER A 120 16.85 -10.08 3.67
N GLN A 121 17.93 -10.54 4.28
CA GLN A 121 18.81 -11.56 3.74
C GLN A 121 18.91 -12.73 4.71
N VAL A 122 18.56 -13.92 4.24
CA VAL A 122 18.61 -15.16 5.02
C VAL A 122 19.52 -16.16 4.33
N THR A 123 20.37 -16.81 5.11
CA THR A 123 21.15 -17.98 4.71
C THR A 123 20.47 -19.25 5.21
N GLY A 124 20.52 -20.30 4.38
CA GLY A 124 20.04 -21.65 4.70
C GLY A 124 21.14 -22.69 4.59
N ASP A 125 20.75 -23.96 4.68
CA ASP A 125 21.66 -25.10 4.53
C ASP A 125 22.46 -25.06 3.21
N GLY A 126 23.67 -25.62 3.24
CA GLY A 126 24.54 -25.72 2.07
C GLY A 126 25.02 -24.37 1.52
N GLY A 127 24.91 -23.29 2.29
CA GLY A 127 25.31 -21.94 1.86
C GLY A 127 24.31 -21.25 0.94
N THR A 128 23.10 -21.80 0.79
CA THR A 128 22.02 -21.15 0.06
C THR A 128 21.67 -19.81 0.70
N GLN A 129 21.30 -18.83 -0.13
CA GLN A 129 20.97 -17.49 0.32
C GLN A 129 19.81 -16.92 -0.49
N ALA A 130 18.91 -16.24 0.20
CA ALA A 130 17.89 -15.41 -0.40
C ALA A 130 18.00 -13.99 0.15
N THR A 131 18.00 -13.01 -0.75
CA THR A 131 17.96 -11.58 -0.40
C THR A 131 16.74 -10.98 -1.03
N LEU A 132 15.87 -10.39 -0.21
CA LEU A 132 14.69 -9.66 -0.66
C LEU A 132 14.78 -8.21 -0.22
N THR A 133 14.33 -7.33 -1.10
CA THR A 133 14.36 -5.90 -0.88
C THR A 133 13.02 -5.31 -1.29
N GLN A 134 12.44 -4.49 -0.42
CA GLN A 134 11.18 -3.81 -0.68
C GLN A 134 11.31 -2.33 -0.33
N THR A 135 10.89 -1.46 -1.24
CA THR A 135 10.78 -0.02 -0.98
C THR A 135 9.34 0.33 -0.65
N VAL A 136 9.14 0.97 0.49
CA VAL A 136 7.84 1.49 0.93
C VAL A 136 7.88 3.00 0.95
N ARG A 137 6.76 3.63 0.62
CA ARG A 137 6.66 5.09 0.58
C ARG A 137 5.88 5.58 1.77
N TYR A 138 6.51 6.39 2.60
CA TYR A 138 5.82 7.20 3.59
C TYR A 138 5.47 8.56 2.96
N THR A 139 4.21 8.95 3.07
CA THR A 139 3.68 10.17 2.43
C THR A 139 3.03 11.06 3.47
N SER A 140 3.50 12.30 3.56
CA SER A 140 2.88 13.36 4.34
C SER A 140 2.12 14.31 3.42
N ILE A 141 0.80 14.42 3.62
CA ILE A 141 -0.08 15.30 2.86
C ILE A 141 -0.41 16.53 3.72
N PRO A 142 0.03 17.74 3.32
CA PRO A 142 -0.25 18.94 4.10
C PRO A 142 -1.76 19.23 4.15
N LEU A 143 -2.27 19.54 5.34
CA LEU A 143 -3.69 19.89 5.53
C LEU A 143 -4.05 21.24 4.92
N PHE A 144 -3.11 22.19 4.83
CA PHE A 144 -3.32 23.53 4.28
C PHE A 144 -3.56 23.58 2.76
N GLN A 145 -3.73 22.44 2.11
CA GLN A 145 -4.23 22.35 0.73
C GLN A 145 -5.75 22.13 0.64
N PHE A 146 -6.41 21.98 1.79
CA PHE A 146 -7.86 21.92 1.90
C PHE A 146 -8.38 23.29 2.38
N GLY A 147 -9.48 23.74 1.78
CA GLY A 147 -10.22 24.90 2.28
C GLY A 147 -11.01 24.57 3.53
N VAL A 148 -11.52 23.32 3.63
CA VAL A 148 -12.21 22.79 4.80
C VAL A 148 -11.72 21.36 5.05
N PHE A 149 -11.27 21.08 6.27
CA PHE A 149 -10.86 19.75 6.70
C PHE A 149 -11.43 19.44 8.09
N TYR A 150 -12.17 18.33 8.21
CA TYR A 150 -12.66 17.82 9.49
C TYR A 150 -11.99 16.49 9.84
N GLY A 151 -11.52 16.40 11.09
CA GLY A 151 -10.86 15.22 11.63
C GLY A 151 -11.82 14.06 11.90
N LYS A 152 -11.26 12.89 12.20
CA LYS A 152 -12.06 11.69 12.45
C LYS A 152 -12.88 11.86 13.74
N GLY A 153 -14.14 11.45 13.72
CA GLY A 153 -15.05 11.50 14.87
C GLY A 153 -15.83 12.81 14.99
N VAL A 154 -15.67 13.74 14.05
CA VAL A 154 -16.44 14.98 13.97
C VAL A 154 -17.00 15.11 12.57
N ASP A 155 -18.32 15.20 12.47
CA ASP A 155 -18.99 15.38 11.19
C ASP A 155 -18.94 16.86 10.77
N LEU A 156 -18.81 17.08 9.47
CA LEU A 156 -18.87 18.40 8.88
C LEU A 156 -20.32 18.75 8.57
N GLU A 157 -20.83 19.87 9.06
CA GLU A 157 -22.14 20.39 8.66
C GLU A 157 -21.99 21.78 8.02
N ILE A 158 -22.57 21.94 6.83
CA ILE A 158 -22.58 23.18 6.06
C ILE A 158 -24.01 23.49 5.65
N TYR A 159 -24.60 24.50 6.29
CA TYR A 159 -25.93 25.00 5.96
C TYR A 159 -25.92 26.54 5.96
N PRO A 160 -25.54 27.17 4.83
CA PRO A 160 -25.51 28.62 4.74
C PRO A 160 -26.92 29.19 4.64
N GLY A 161 -27.08 30.43 5.11
CA GLY A 161 -28.30 31.21 4.90
C GLY A 161 -28.53 31.56 3.43
N ALA A 162 -29.51 32.42 3.15
CA ALA A 162 -29.97 32.70 1.78
C ALA A 162 -28.92 33.33 0.84
N LYS A 163 -27.81 33.83 1.39
CA LYS A 163 -26.73 34.43 0.59
C LYS A 163 -25.76 33.34 0.08
N PRO A 164 -25.21 33.48 -1.14
CA PRO A 164 -24.24 32.51 -1.67
C PRO A 164 -23.01 32.36 -0.77
N MET A 165 -22.74 31.13 -0.36
CA MET A 165 -21.47 30.69 0.21
C MET A 165 -20.74 29.86 -0.83
N ILE A 166 -19.57 30.33 -1.27
CA ILE A 166 -18.78 29.70 -2.33
C ILE A 166 -17.47 29.19 -1.73
N PHE A 167 -17.21 27.89 -1.83
CA PHE A 167 -15.96 27.26 -1.43
C PHE A 167 -15.05 27.08 -2.64
N ASN A 168 -13.94 27.81 -2.66
CA ASN A 168 -12.92 27.72 -3.72
C ASN A 168 -11.79 26.70 -3.43
N GLY A 169 -11.72 26.19 -2.21
CA GLY A 169 -10.78 25.15 -1.79
C GLY A 169 -11.43 23.77 -1.68
N ARG A 170 -10.59 22.73 -1.61
CA ARG A 170 -11.05 21.34 -1.41
C ARG A 170 -11.73 21.19 -0.05
N ILE A 171 -12.77 20.35 -0.01
CA ILE A 171 -13.47 19.99 1.23
C ILE A 171 -13.22 18.50 1.51
N HIS A 172 -12.78 18.19 2.73
CA HIS A 172 -12.64 16.80 3.18
C HIS A 172 -13.15 16.60 4.61
N SER A 173 -13.84 15.49 4.86
CA SER A 173 -14.17 15.03 6.22
C SER A 173 -13.74 13.57 6.39
N ASN A 174 -13.02 13.29 7.49
CA ASN A 174 -12.74 11.92 7.92
C ASN A 174 -13.97 11.23 8.56
N SER A 175 -15.14 11.87 8.54
CA SER A 175 -16.44 11.34 8.99
C SER A 175 -17.54 11.83 8.03
N ASP A 176 -18.79 11.89 8.46
CA ASP A 176 -19.89 12.24 7.57
C ASP A 176 -19.84 13.76 7.21
N ILE A 177 -20.45 14.10 6.07
CA ILE A 177 -20.68 15.47 5.61
C ILE A 177 -22.18 15.66 5.47
N TYR A 178 -22.71 16.66 6.14
CA TYR A 178 -24.07 17.16 6.01
C TYR A 178 -24.02 18.49 5.30
N MET A 179 -24.63 18.61 4.14
CA MET A 179 -24.57 19.85 3.38
C MET A 179 -25.85 20.10 2.60
N LYS A 180 -26.49 21.24 2.87
CA LYS A 180 -27.70 21.66 2.14
C LYS A 180 -27.66 23.15 1.87
N GLY A 181 -28.24 23.57 0.75
CA GLY A 181 -28.48 24.97 0.45
C GLY A 181 -29.83 25.42 0.98
N SER A 182 -29.93 26.68 1.39
CA SER A 182 -31.21 27.35 1.67
C SER A 182 -31.96 27.77 0.40
N ASN A 183 -31.25 27.90 -0.73
CA ASN A 183 -31.79 28.07 -2.09
C ASN A 183 -30.78 27.56 -3.15
N ALA A 184 -31.19 27.50 -4.43
CA ALA A 184 -30.46 26.83 -5.52
C ALA A 184 -29.02 27.31 -5.77
N SER A 185 -28.61 28.47 -5.24
CA SER A 185 -27.24 28.99 -5.39
C SER A 185 -26.63 29.46 -4.05
N SER A 186 -27.22 29.04 -2.94
CA SER A 186 -26.76 29.41 -1.59
C SER A 186 -25.50 28.66 -1.16
N LEU A 187 -25.24 27.46 -1.70
CA LEU A 187 -24.06 26.66 -1.41
C LEU A 187 -23.44 26.17 -2.71
N GLN A 188 -22.24 26.66 -3.01
CA GLN A 188 -21.49 26.32 -4.22
C GLN A 188 -20.07 25.89 -3.85
N VAL A 189 -19.55 24.87 -4.55
CA VAL A 189 -18.19 24.39 -4.35
C VAL A 189 -17.48 24.31 -5.69
N ASP A 190 -16.38 25.03 -5.81
CA ASP A 190 -15.55 25.17 -7.02
C ASP A 190 -14.40 24.15 -7.05
N SER A 191 -14.38 23.22 -6.10
CA SER A 191 -13.33 22.23 -5.93
C SER A 191 -13.88 20.87 -5.51
N ALA A 192 -12.98 19.90 -5.34
CA ALA A 192 -13.36 18.55 -4.95
C ALA A 192 -13.90 18.49 -3.52
N ILE A 193 -14.98 17.72 -3.34
CA ILE A 193 -15.49 17.28 -2.03
C ILE A 193 -15.23 15.79 -1.89
N THR A 194 -14.73 15.39 -0.73
CA THR A 194 -14.45 13.99 -0.40
C THR A 194 -14.82 13.69 1.05
N SER A 195 -15.26 12.47 1.34
CA SER A 195 -15.56 12.03 2.70
C SER A 195 -15.08 10.58 2.88
N ALA A 196 -14.56 10.25 4.06
CA ALA A 196 -14.34 8.87 4.48
C ALA A 196 -15.63 8.20 4.97
N GLY A 197 -16.63 9.00 5.36
CA GLY A 197 -17.98 8.58 5.69
C GLY A 197 -18.94 8.84 4.53
N ARG A 198 -20.12 9.35 4.86
CA ARG A 198 -21.24 9.58 3.96
C ARG A 198 -21.46 11.06 3.72
N ILE A 199 -21.99 11.41 2.55
CA ILE A 199 -22.44 12.77 2.23
C ILE A 199 -23.98 12.77 2.20
N TYR A 200 -24.60 13.66 2.97
CA TYR A 200 -26.04 13.84 3.06
C TYR A 200 -26.44 15.26 2.67
N ARG A 201 -27.60 15.40 2.02
CA ARG A 201 -28.17 16.70 1.62
C ARG A 201 -29.20 17.27 2.59
N ASP A 202 -29.09 16.89 3.85
CA ASP A 202 -29.88 17.40 4.96
C ASP A 202 -28.93 17.92 6.07
N SER A 203 -29.53 18.40 7.16
CA SER A 203 -28.79 18.80 8.37
C SER A 203 -28.80 17.65 9.35
N LYS A 204 -27.71 17.50 10.12
CA LYS A 204 -27.60 16.41 11.09
C LYS A 204 -28.67 16.50 12.18
N SER A 205 -29.05 17.72 12.55
CA SER A 205 -30.09 18.00 13.55
C SER A 205 -31.51 17.69 13.07
N GLU A 206 -31.75 17.68 11.75
CA GLU A 206 -33.07 17.46 11.16
C GLU A 206 -32.95 16.52 9.95
N PRO A 207 -32.69 15.21 10.19
CA PRO A 207 -32.55 14.23 9.12
C PRO A 207 -33.81 14.20 8.24
N GLY A 208 -33.62 14.18 6.92
CA GLY A 208 -34.70 14.21 5.92
C GLY A 208 -35.24 15.60 5.58
N ALA A 209 -34.88 16.66 6.32
CA ALA A 209 -35.28 18.04 6.02
C ALA A 209 -34.43 18.64 4.88
N ARG A 210 -34.62 18.10 3.68
CA ARG A 210 -33.97 18.55 2.45
C ARG A 210 -34.50 19.92 2.02
N GLN A 211 -33.60 20.73 1.48
CA GLN A 211 -33.93 22.02 0.87
C GLN A 211 -33.32 22.07 -0.54
N ALA A 212 -32.54 23.10 -0.85
CA ALA A 212 -31.88 23.19 -2.13
C ALA A 212 -30.61 22.33 -2.16
N ASP A 213 -30.37 21.72 -3.31
CA ASP A 213 -29.18 20.91 -3.54
C ASP A 213 -27.92 21.79 -3.60
N PRO A 214 -26.84 21.41 -2.89
CA PRO A 214 -25.55 22.04 -3.08
C PRO A 214 -25.09 21.92 -4.54
N GLN A 215 -24.44 22.97 -5.05
CA GLN A 215 -23.96 23.01 -6.42
C GLN A 215 -22.47 22.75 -6.48
N ILE A 216 -22.04 21.72 -7.21
CA ILE A 216 -20.64 21.33 -7.35
C ILE A 216 -20.18 21.60 -8.77
N LYS A 217 -19.06 22.28 -8.91
CA LYS A 217 -18.51 22.68 -10.20
C LYS A 217 -17.75 21.53 -10.84
N ASP A 218 -18.09 21.20 -12.08
CA ASP A 218 -17.35 20.23 -12.89
C ASP A 218 -16.05 20.80 -13.45
N ALA A 219 -15.28 19.96 -14.16
CA ALA A 219 -14.04 20.35 -14.81
C ALA A 219 -14.21 21.41 -15.93
N ASN A 220 -15.41 21.57 -16.49
CA ASN A 220 -15.73 22.58 -17.50
C ASN A 220 -16.16 23.92 -16.87
N GLY A 221 -16.22 24.00 -15.54
CA GLY A 221 -16.64 25.19 -14.81
C GLY A 221 -18.15 25.34 -14.67
N ILE A 222 -18.93 24.30 -14.98
CA ILE A 222 -20.39 24.29 -14.89
C ILE A 222 -20.81 23.72 -13.53
N TYR A 223 -21.77 24.37 -12.88
CA TYR A 223 -22.34 23.89 -11.63
C TYR A 223 -23.40 22.81 -11.88
N HIS A 224 -23.30 21.72 -11.12
CA HIS A 224 -24.28 20.64 -11.09
C HIS A 224 -24.83 20.47 -9.68
N ALA A 225 -26.15 20.27 -9.59
CA ALA A 225 -26.79 19.95 -8.32
C ALA A 225 -26.34 18.57 -7.84
N LEU A 226 -25.81 18.48 -6.61
CA LEU A 226 -25.70 17.22 -5.90
C LEU A 226 -27.13 16.77 -5.56
N ASN A 227 -27.69 15.86 -6.34
CA ASN A 227 -29.10 15.46 -6.25
C ASN A 227 -29.30 14.06 -5.64
N PHE A 228 -28.24 13.46 -5.12
CA PHE A 228 -28.25 12.18 -4.42
C PHE A 228 -27.47 12.28 -3.11
N ASP A 229 -27.87 11.47 -2.13
CA ASP A 229 -27.10 11.26 -0.91
C ASP A 229 -26.14 10.07 -1.12
N HIS A 230 -25.33 9.75 -0.12
CA HIS A 230 -24.41 8.61 -0.13
C HIS A 230 -25.06 7.25 -0.47
N ASP A 231 -26.39 7.14 -0.41
CA ASP A 231 -27.13 5.94 -0.80
C ASP A 231 -26.89 5.64 -2.28
N TRP A 232 -26.40 4.44 -2.53
CA TRP A 232 -26.07 3.95 -3.87
C TRP A 232 -27.31 4.01 -4.77
N GLN A 233 -27.32 4.89 -5.77
CA GLN A 233 -28.30 4.82 -6.85
C GLN A 233 -27.85 3.77 -7.87
N PRO A 234 -28.63 2.70 -8.11
CA PRO A 234 -28.36 1.76 -9.18
C PRO A 234 -28.34 2.50 -10.53
N GLY A 235 -27.16 2.56 -11.17
CA GLY A 235 -26.98 3.24 -12.47
C GLY A 235 -25.76 4.16 -12.57
N PHE A 236 -25.10 4.51 -11.46
CA PHE A 236 -23.87 5.29 -11.51
C PHE A 236 -22.64 4.39 -11.68
N THR A 237 -22.28 4.07 -12.93
CA THR A 237 -21.04 3.34 -13.28
C THR A 237 -19.82 4.26 -13.42
N THR A 238 -20.02 5.58 -13.36
CA THR A 238 -18.95 6.58 -13.40
C THR A 238 -18.97 7.44 -12.14
N LYS A 239 -17.78 7.69 -11.59
CA LYS A 239 -17.59 8.74 -10.57
C LYS A 239 -18.11 10.05 -11.15
N TRP A 240 -18.81 10.81 -10.32
CA TRP A 240 -19.22 12.18 -10.65
C TRP A 240 -17.96 12.94 -11.14
N ALA A 241 -18.03 13.41 -12.39
CA ALA A 241 -16.92 14.02 -13.10
C ALA A 241 -16.71 15.46 -12.64
#